data_AF-A0A109G2E1-F1
#
_entry.id   AF-A0A109G2E1-F1
#
_cell.length_a   1.000
_cell.length_b   1.000
_cell.length_c   1.000
_cell.angle_alpha   90.00
_cell.angle_beta   90.00
_cell.angle_gamma   90.00
#
_symmetry.space_group_name_H-M   'P 1'
#
loop_
_entity.id
_entity.type
_entity.pdbx_description
1 polymer ?
#
loop_
_entity_poly.entity_id
_entity_poly.type
_entity_poly.pdbx_seq_one_letter_code
_entity_poly.pdbx_strand_id
1 'polypeptide(L)' 'MKNQIYYPQKNLYKEIAEYCGVTERYIRMIDQKERTPSMETAKKIAKFFDMSIDDIFFSTKSNFKFFLTSYWFEKNEK' A
#
# COMPACT_ATOMS: atom_id res chain seq x y z
N MET A 1 -23.85 8.20 -7.45
CA MET A 1 -23.61 6.90 -8.11
C MET A 1 -22.57 6.16 -7.29
N LYS A 2 -22.98 5.19 -6.48
CA LYS A 2 -22.09 4.38 -5.63
C LYS A 2 -21.64 3.17 -6.45
N ASN A 3 -20.51 3.28 -7.14
CA ASN A 3 -19.83 2.08 -7.65
C ASN A 3 -18.92 1.56 -6.53
N GLN A 4 -19.52 0.94 -5.52
CA GLN A 4 -18.80 0.02 -4.64
C GLN A 4 -18.68 -1.31 -5.39
N ILE A 5 -17.63 -1.45 -6.20
CA ILE A 5 -17.17 -2.78 -6.62
C ILE A 5 -15.85 -3.02 -5.89
N TYR A 6 -15.96 -3.50 -4.65
CA TYR A 6 -14.82 -3.96 -3.87
C TYR A 6 -14.51 -5.38 -4.33
N TYR A 7 -13.64 -5.51 -5.34
CA TYR A 7 -13.06 -6.81 -5.67
C TYR A 7 -12.18 -7.25 -4.49
N PRO A 8 -12.31 -8.49 -3.99
CA PRO A 8 -11.36 -9.01 -3.02
C PRO A 8 -9.99 -9.10 -3.71
N GLN A 9 -9.12 -8.13 -3.43
CA GLN A 9 -7.69 -8.12 -3.76
C GLN A 9 -7.06 -9.34 -3.12
N LYS A 10 -7.00 -10.45 -3.84
CA LYS A 10 -6.50 -11.73 -3.36
C LYS A 10 -4.98 -11.77 -3.64
N ASN A 11 -4.08 -11.03 -2.98
CA ASN A 11 -3.96 -10.86 -1.53
C ASN A 11 -3.01 -9.68 -1.20
N LEU A 12 -3.11 -8.53 -1.87
CA LEU A 12 -2.09 -7.45 -1.83
C LEU A 12 -1.62 -7.11 -0.41
N TYR A 13 -2.57 -6.85 0.51
CA TYR A 13 -2.20 -6.49 1.87
C TYR A 13 -1.53 -7.62 2.63
N LYS A 14 -1.90 -8.87 2.35
CA LYS A 14 -1.23 -10.03 2.93
C LYS A 14 0.17 -10.20 2.33
N GLU A 15 0.36 -10.01 1.03
CA GLU A 15 1.67 -10.08 0.38
C GLU A 15 2.63 -9.01 0.93
N ILE A 16 2.16 -7.76 1.05
CA ILE A 16 2.94 -6.69 1.66
C ILE A 16 3.23 -7.02 3.14
N ALA A 17 2.23 -7.53 3.87
CA ALA A 17 2.37 -7.86 5.29
C ALA A 17 3.39 -8.98 5.52
N GLU A 18 3.34 -10.05 4.71
CA GLU A 18 4.30 -11.15 4.72
C GLU A 18 5.71 -10.65 4.38
N TYR A 19 5.86 -9.83 3.33
CA TYR A 19 7.15 -9.23 2.98
C TYR A 19 7.71 -8.31 4.08
N CYS A 20 6.84 -7.57 4.75
CA CYS A 20 7.22 -6.62 5.79
C CYS A 20 7.43 -7.26 7.17
N GLY A 21 6.91 -8.47 7.40
CA GLY A 21 6.88 -9.12 8.71
C GLY A 21 5.88 -8.48 9.68
N VAL A 22 4.74 -8.01 9.19
CA VAL A 22 3.70 -7.34 9.98
C VAL A 22 2.32 -7.95 9.70
N THR A 23 1.25 -7.42 10.31
CA THR A 23 -0.11 -7.91 10.07
C THR A 23 -0.75 -7.25 8.84
N GLU A 24 -1.62 -7.97 8.15
CA GLU A 24 -2.44 -7.43 7.04
C GLU A 24 -3.23 -6.19 7.49
N ARG A 25 -3.82 -6.27 8.69
CA ARG A 25 -4.57 -5.15 9.29
C ARG A 25 -3.70 -3.90 9.40
N TYR A 26 -2.44 -4.04 9.80
CA TYR A 26 -1.54 -2.90 9.92
C TYR A 26 -1.24 -2.25 8.56
N ILE A 27 -1.00 -3.06 7.51
CA ILE A 27 -0.85 -2.53 6.14
C ILE A 27 -2.12 -1.81 5.68
N ARG A 28 -3.30 -2.36 5.95
CA ARG A 28 -4.57 -1.72 5.61
C ARG A 28 -4.74 -0.38 6.34
N MET A 29 -4.39 -0.30 7.62
CA MET A 29 -4.43 0.95 8.39
C MET A 29 -3.44 1.99 7.85
N ILE A 30 -2.26 1.57 7.39
CA ILE A 30 -1.31 2.45 6.69
C ILE A 30 -1.94 2.99 5.41
N ASP A 31 -2.51 2.11 4.59
CA ASP A 31 -3.13 2.47 3.31
C ASP A 31 -4.34 3.41 3.50
N GLN A 32 -5.07 3.24 4.60
CA GLN A 32 -6.20 4.07 5.01
C GLN A 32 -5.82 5.38 5.72
N LYS A 33 -4.52 5.63 5.93
CA LYS A 33 -3.98 6.79 6.67
C LYS A 33 -4.34 6.84 8.15
N GLU A 34 -4.71 5.70 8.73
CA GLU A 34 -4.97 5.56 10.17
C GLU A 34 -3.67 5.37 10.96
N ARG A 35 -2.59 4.92 10.30
CA ARG A 35 -1.27 4.71 10.91
C ARG A 35 -0.15 5.16 10.00
N THR A 36 0.89 5.71 10.61
CA THR A 36 2.19 5.93 9.97
C THR A 36 3.08 4.70 10.19
N PRO A 37 3.69 4.13 9.14
CA PRO A 37 4.65 3.04 9.30
C PRO A 37 5.92 3.49 10.03
N SER A 38 6.65 2.55 10.63
CA SER A 38 8.04 2.80 10.99
C SER A 38 8.89 3.00 9.72
N MET A 39 10.07 3.64 9.86
CA MET A 39 11.00 3.78 8.73
C MET A 39 11.42 2.43 8.13
N GLU A 40 11.56 1.40 8.96
CA GLU A 40 11.87 0.04 8.49
C GLU A 40 10.73 -0.52 7.62
N THR A 41 9.49 -0.43 8.09
CA THR A 41 8.32 -0.89 7.35
C THR A 41 8.13 -0.09 6.07
N ALA A 42 8.29 1.24 6.11
CA ALA A 42 8.24 2.10 4.93
C ALA A 42 9.27 1.68 3.87
N LYS A 43 10.51 1.39 4.29
CA LYS A 43 11.57 0.88 3.42
C LYS A 43 11.23 -0.47 2.80
N LYS A 44 10.62 -1.39 3.57
CA LYS A 44 10.19 -2.71 3.05
C LYS A 44 9.04 -2.57 2.05
N ILE A 45 8.06 -1.71 2.32
CA ILE A 45 6.97 -1.40 1.39
C ILE A 45 7.54 -0.82 0.08
N ALA A 46 8.47 0.14 0.17
CA ALA A 46 9.15 0.71 -1.00
C ALA A 46 9.86 -0.35 -1.85
N LYS A 47 10.58 -1.28 -1.20
CA LYS A 47 11.20 -2.41 -1.88
C LYS A 47 10.20 -3.37 -2.52
N PHE A 48 9.08 -3.67 -1.86
CA PHE A 48 8.03 -4.53 -2.43
C PHE A 48 7.50 -3.97 -3.75
N PHE A 49 7.33 -2.66 -3.83
CA PHE A 49 6.92 -1.98 -5.05
C PHE A 49 8.07 -1.62 -5.99
N ASP A 50 9.32 -1.94 -5.68
CA ASP A 50 10.51 -1.51 -6.46
C ASP A 50 10.48 0.00 -6.77
N MET A 51 10.27 0.81 -5.71
CA MET A 51 10.17 2.27 -5.75
C MET A 51 11.00 2.87 -4.60
N SER A 52 11.25 4.19 -4.63
CA SER A 52 11.85 4.87 -3.49
C SER A 52 10.80 5.12 -2.38
N ILE A 53 11.28 5.40 -1.16
CA ILE A 53 10.39 5.79 -0.04
C ILE A 53 9.66 7.09 -0.40
N ASP A 54 10.35 8.02 -1.06
CA ASP A 54 9.82 9.33 -1.44
C ASP A 54 8.68 9.19 -2.45
N ASP A 55 8.82 8.30 -3.43
CA ASP A 55 7.76 8.03 -4.41
C ASP A 55 6.48 7.53 -3.75
N ILE A 56 6.61 6.68 -2.72
CA ILE A 56 5.45 6.07 -2.06
C ILE A 56 4.83 6.99 -1.00
N PHE A 57 5.65 7.60 -0.13
CA PHE A 57 5.18 8.27 1.09
C PHE A 57 5.28 9.79 1.06
N PHE A 58 5.98 10.38 0.08
CA PHE A 58 6.19 11.83 -0.02
C PHE A 58 5.73 12.42 -1.35
N SER A 59 5.06 11.63 -2.20
CA SER A 59 4.40 12.11 -3.41
C SER A 59 2.98 12.62 -3.14
N THR A 60 2.42 13.44 -4.04
CA THR A 60 1.02 13.92 -3.94
C THR A 60 0.02 12.77 -3.86
N LYS A 61 0.31 11.65 -4.53
CA LYS A 61 -0.54 10.44 -4.50
C LYS A 61 -0.60 9.80 -3.12
N SER A 62 0.47 9.94 -2.34
CA SER A 62 0.48 9.50 -0.95
C SER A 62 -0.57 10.22 -0.09
N ASN A 63 -1.16 11.34 -0.50
CA ASN A 63 -2.19 12.01 0.30
C ASN A 63 -3.56 11.29 0.30
N PHE A 64 -3.78 10.34 -0.62
CA PHE A 64 -5.05 9.65 -0.76
C PHE A 64 -5.12 8.39 0.11
N LYS A 65 -6.34 8.04 0.53
CA LYS A 65 -6.62 6.69 1.06
C LYS A 65 -6.45 5.68 -0.07
N PHE A 66 -5.96 4.51 0.29
CA PHE A 66 -5.73 3.39 -0.65
C PHE A 66 -4.60 3.64 -1.67
N PHE A 67 -3.62 4.49 -1.33
CA PHE A 67 -2.51 4.84 -2.22
C PHE A 67 -1.62 3.63 -2.59
N LEU A 68 -1.40 2.67 -1.68
CA LEU A 68 -0.67 1.42 -1.97
C LEU A 68 -1.43 0.57 -2.98
N THR A 69 -2.75 0.50 -2.82
CA THR A 69 -3.63 -0.18 -3.78
C THR A 69 -3.51 0.47 -5.16
N SER A 70 -3.52 1.80 -5.23
CA SER A 70 -3.35 2.52 -6.49
C SER A 70 -2.01 2.26 -7.17
N TYR A 71 -0.90 2.13 -6.42
CA TYR A 71 0.39 1.74 -7.01
C TYR A 71 0.39 0.30 -7.53
N TRP A 72 -0.29 -0.60 -6.84
CA TRP A 72 -0.41 -1.98 -7.29
C TRP A 72 -1.16 -2.10 -8.61
N PHE A 73 -2.30 -1.42 -8.76
CA PHE A 73 -3.05 -1.44 -10.03
C PHE A 73 -2.21 -0.92 -11.20
N GLU A 74 -1.53 0.21 -11.03
CA GLU A 74 -0.67 0.78 -12.09
C GLU A 74 0.45 -0.17 -12.54
N LYS A 75 0.96 -1.03 -11.64
CA LYS A 75 1.97 -2.04 -12.00
C LYS A 75 1.39 -3.28 -12.68
N ASN A 76 0.14 -3.63 -12.44
CA ASN A 76 -0.49 -4.86 -12.96
C ASN A 76 -1.39 -4.62 -14.19
N GLU A 77 -1.64 -3.37 -14.58
CA GLU A 77 -2.33 -3.01 -15.83
C GLU A 77 -1.40 -2.86 -17.06
N LYS A 78 -0.10 -3.15 -16.91
CA LYS A 78 0.87 -3.27 -18.01
C LYS A 78 1.15 -4.74 -18.33
#